data_AF-A0A516R1V1-F1
#
_entry.id   AF-A0A516R1V1-F1
#
_cell.length_a   1.000
_cell.length_b   1.000
_cell.length_c   1.000
_cell.angle_alpha   90.00
_cell.angle_beta   90.00
_cell.angle_gamma   90.00
#
_symmetry.space_group_name_H-M   'P 1'
#
loop_
_entity.id
_entity.type
_entity.pdbx_description
1 polymer ?
#
loop_
_entity_poly.entity_id
_entity_poly.type
_entity_poly.pdbx_seq_one_letter_code
_entity_poly.pdbx_strand_id
1 'polypeptide(L)'
;MPRPIQMKELTFDEVVRYFVDERPDVPQVHHGALLTRQGLSYGFPCLQLFVDRDNKPCLRSSGEPYGRFLVARRLDSELLRMFGGRELIVFE
;
A
#
# COMPACT_ATOMS: atom_id res chain seq x y z
N MET A 1 -7.14 -2.18 16.47
CA MET A 1 -6.51 -1.80 15.19
C MET A 1 -5.94 -0.40 15.33
N PRO A 2 -4.69 -0.15 14.90
CA PRO A 2 -4.13 1.20 14.89
C PRO A 2 -4.99 2.12 14.04
N ARG A 3 -5.08 3.41 14.41
CA ARG A 3 -5.81 4.40 13.61
C ARG A 3 -5.12 4.57 12.25
N PRO A 4 -5.86 4.60 11.13
CA PRO A 4 -5.27 4.85 9.83
C PRO A 4 -4.65 6.24 9.76
N ILE A 5 -3.50 6.33 9.11
CA ILE A 5 -2.87 7.60 8.75
C ILE A 5 -3.83 8.36 7.82
N GLN A 6 -4.13 9.61 8.12
CA GLN A 6 -4.98 10.45 7.28
C GLN A 6 -4.12 11.28 6.34
N MET A 7 -4.38 11.18 5.03
CA MET A 7 -3.64 11.93 4.01
C MET A 7 -4.59 12.74 3.13
N LYS A 8 -4.18 13.96 2.78
CA LYS A 8 -4.96 14.81 1.86
C LYS A 8 -4.89 14.27 0.43
N GLU A 9 -3.71 13.86 0.01
CA GLU A 9 -3.42 13.26 -1.28
C GLU A 9 -2.34 12.20 -1.03
N LEU A 10 -2.47 11.04 -1.66
CA LEU A 10 -1.41 10.05 -1.74
C LEU A 10 -0.84 10.12 -3.15
N THR A 11 0.48 10.28 -3.26
CA THR A 11 1.18 10.30 -4.55
C THR A 11 1.90 8.99 -4.84
N PHE A 12 2.19 8.74 -6.11
CA PHE A 12 3.04 7.61 -6.52
C PHE A 12 4.42 7.67 -5.83
N ASP A 13 5.02 8.86 -5.77
CA ASP A 13 6.31 9.08 -5.11
C ASP A 13 6.26 8.72 -3.62
N GLU A 14 5.21 9.11 -2.90
CA GLU A 14 5.03 8.74 -1.48
C GLU A 14 4.86 7.24 -1.27
N VAL A 15 4.23 6.55 -2.23
CA VAL A 15 4.05 5.10 -2.21
C VAL A 15 5.39 4.39 -2.41
N VAL A 16 6.14 4.77 -3.45
CA VAL A 16 7.46 4.20 -3.75
C VAL A 16 8.44 4.49 -2.62
N ARG A 17 8.49 5.74 -2.14
CA ARG A 17 9.35 6.14 -1.04
C ARG A 17 9.11 5.31 0.20
N TYR A 18 7.85 5.02 0.55
CA TYR A 18 7.55 4.12 1.66
C TYR A 18 8.11 2.71 1.44
N PHE A 19 7.95 2.13 0.25
CA PHE A 19 8.48 0.79 -0.02
C PHE A 19 10.01 0.71 -0.02
N VAL A 20 10.70 1.83 -0.25
CA VAL A 20 12.16 1.94 -0.17
C VAL A 20 12.60 2.17 1.28
N ASP A 21 12.07 3.22 1.92
CA ASP A 21 12.53 3.69 3.23
C ASP A 21 12.13 2.73 4.36
N GLU A 22 10.97 2.07 4.26
CA GLU A 22 10.40 1.21 5.31
C GLU A 22 10.46 -0.28 4.97
N ARG A 23 11.31 -0.67 3.99
CA ARG A 23 11.46 -2.08 3.61
C ARG A 23 11.95 -2.91 4.79
N PRO A 24 11.23 -3.96 5.21
CA PRO A 24 11.69 -4.83 6.28
C PRO A 24 12.95 -5.60 5.86
N ASP A 25 13.93 -5.68 6.74
CA ASP A 25 15.13 -6.51 6.56
C ASP A 25 14.82 -7.98 6.89
N VAL A 26 13.99 -8.61 6.06
CA VAL A 26 13.67 -10.04 6.15
C VAL A 26 13.71 -10.70 4.77
N PRO A 27 14.30 -11.90 4.62
CA PRO A 27 14.53 -12.52 3.31
C PRO A 27 13.26 -12.83 2.52
N GLN A 28 12.11 -13.01 3.19
CA GLN A 28 10.86 -13.34 2.52
C GLN A 28 10.26 -12.17 1.72
N VAL A 29 10.62 -10.91 2.05
CA VAL A 29 10.06 -9.74 1.38
C VAL A 29 10.66 -9.59 -0.02
N HIS A 30 9.80 -9.64 -1.04
CA HIS A 30 10.19 -9.54 -2.44
C HIS A 30 9.72 -8.22 -3.05
N HIS A 31 8.43 -7.91 -2.96
CA HIS A 31 7.82 -6.76 -3.62
C HIS A 31 6.92 -5.95 -2.68
N GLY A 32 6.57 -4.73 -3.09
CA GLY A 32 5.52 -3.92 -2.47
C GLY A 32 4.18 -4.12 -3.16
N ALA A 33 3.08 -3.99 -2.42
CA ALA A 33 1.73 -4.04 -2.98
C ALA A 33 0.89 -2.90 -2.39
N LEU A 34 0.17 -2.18 -3.25
CA LEU A 34 -0.82 -1.19 -2.84
C LEU A 34 -2.21 -1.69 -3.21
N LEU A 35 -3.04 -1.90 -2.20
CA LEU A 35 -4.45 -2.20 -2.34
C LEU A 35 -5.28 -0.96 -1.98
N THR A 36 -6.31 -0.64 -2.75
CA THR A 36 -7.27 0.39 -2.41
C THR A 36 -8.67 0.01 -2.84
N ARG A 37 -9.67 0.47 -2.10
CA ARG A 37 -11.07 0.42 -2.56
C ARG A 37 -11.46 1.74 -3.21
N GLN A 38 -12.07 1.67 -4.39
CA GLN A 38 -12.53 2.86 -5.12
C GLN A 38 -14.03 3.13 -4.88
N GLY A 39 -14.50 4.33 -5.25
CA GLY A 39 -15.93 4.67 -5.24
C GLY A 39 -16.52 4.99 -3.86
N LEU A 40 -15.69 5.26 -2.86
CA LEU A 40 -16.14 5.60 -1.51
C LEU A 40 -16.20 7.12 -1.33
N SER A 41 -17.29 7.59 -0.71
CA SER A 41 -17.54 9.03 -0.50
C SER A 41 -16.57 9.70 0.48
N TYR A 42 -15.88 8.92 1.30
CA TYR A 42 -14.97 9.40 2.34
C TYR A 42 -13.48 9.32 1.96
N GLY A 43 -13.16 8.99 0.70
CA GLY A 43 -11.79 8.87 0.19
C GLY A 43 -11.38 7.43 -0.12
N PHE A 44 -10.08 7.19 -0.14
CA PHE A 44 -9.43 5.95 -0.57
C PHE A 44 -8.78 5.28 0.65
N PRO A 45 -9.39 4.24 1.23
CA PRO A 45 -8.70 3.40 2.19
C PRO A 45 -7.65 2.59 1.43
N CYS A 46 -6.39 2.80 1.80
CA CYS A 46 -5.22 2.25 1.13
C CYS A 46 -4.42 1.39 2.11
N LEU A 47 -4.09 0.18 1.67
CA LEU A 47 -3.24 -0.75 2.40
C LEU A 47 -1.96 -0.96 1.57
N GLN A 48 -0.83 -0.51 2.10
CA GLN A 48 0.48 -0.80 1.54
C GLN A 48 1.09 -1.97 2.29
N LEU A 49 1.45 -3.03 1.57
CA LEU A 49 1.96 -4.28 2.11
C LEU A 49 3.29 -4.65 1.46
N PHE A 50 4.11 -5.39 2.19
CA PHE A 50 5.22 -6.14 1.61
C PHE A 50 4.79 -7.59 1.38
N VAL A 51 5.08 -8.12 0.20
CA VAL A 51 4.67 -9.46 -0.23
C VAL A 51 5.87 -10.33 -0.62
N ASP A 52 5.68 -11.64 -0.56
CA ASP A 52 6.67 -12.62 -1.01
C ASP A 52 6.60 -12.84 -2.53
N ARG A 53 7.39 -13.81 -3.04
CA ARG A 53 7.43 -14.17 -4.46
C ARG A 53 6.12 -14.74 -5.01
N ASP A 54 5.25 -15.25 -4.14
CA ASP A 54 3.93 -15.75 -4.51
C ASP A 54 2.85 -14.67 -4.39
N ASN A 55 3.23 -13.41 -4.15
CA ASN A 55 2.33 -12.29 -3.85
C ASN A 55 1.51 -12.48 -2.56
N LYS A 56 1.98 -13.28 -1.61
CA LYS A 56 1.34 -13.42 -0.30
C LYS A 56 1.89 -12.37 0.67
N PRO A 57 1.06 -11.80 1.57
CA PRO A 57 1.54 -10.86 2.57
C PRO A 57 2.63 -11.46 3.45
N CYS A 58 3.77 -10.78 3.54
CA CYS A 58 4.80 -11.11 4.51
C CYS A 58 4.32 -10.72 5.91
N LEU A 59 4.39 -11.64 6.87
CA LEU A 59 3.89 -11.44 8.23
C LEU A 59 5.05 -11.26 9.22
N ARG A 60 4.81 -10.42 10.23
CA ARG A 60 5.61 -10.32 11.45
C ARG A 60 5.40 -11.59 12.29
N SER A 61 6.27 -11.81 13.27
CA SER A 61 6.09 -12.89 14.25
C SER A 61 4.79 -12.79 15.05
N SER A 62 4.20 -11.59 15.15
CA SER A 62 2.87 -11.35 15.74
C SER A 62 1.70 -11.83 14.86
N GLY A 63 1.96 -12.21 13.60
CA GLY A 63 0.94 -12.55 12.61
C GLY A 63 0.38 -11.35 11.84
N GLU A 64 0.76 -10.12 12.21
CA GLU A 64 0.38 -8.91 11.47
C GLU A 64 1.24 -8.75 10.20
N PRO A 65 0.67 -8.29 9.07
CA PRO A 65 1.46 -8.05 7.87
C PRO A 65 2.44 -6.89 8.03
N TYR A 66 3.59 -6.99 7.36
CA TYR A 66 4.45 -5.82 7.14
C TYR A 66 3.76 -4.85 6.18
N GLY A 67 3.62 -3.60 6.62
CA GLY A 67 2.89 -2.61 5.86
C GLY A 67 2.34 -1.47 6.71
N ARG A 68 1.48 -0.66 6.08
CA ARG A 68 0.73 0.41 6.73
C ARG A 68 -0.67 0.54 6.14
N PHE A 69 -1.59 1.02 6.97
CA PHE A 69 -2.94 1.36 6.55
C PHE A 69 -3.15 2.88 6.64
N LEU A 70 -3.66 3.48 5.57
CA LEU A 70 -3.92 4.91 5.46
C LEU A 70 -5.26 5.17 4.76
N VAL A 71 -5.81 6.36 4.95
CA VAL A 71 -6.97 6.85 4.21
C VAL A 71 -6.57 8.15 3.53
N ALA A 72 -6.51 8.14 2.20
CA ALA A 72 -6.19 9.30 1.39
C ALA A 72 -7.48 9.94 0.86
N ARG A 73 -7.62 11.27 0.93
CA ARG A 73 -8.81 11.92 0.32
C ARG A 73 -8.75 11.90 -1.21
N ARG A 74 -7.54 11.88 -1.78
CA ARG A 74 -7.27 11.89 -3.22
C ARG A 74 -6.09 10.99 -3.53
N LEU A 75 -6.08 10.43 -4.74
CA LEU A 75 -4.91 9.83 -5.35
C LEU A 75 -4.44 10.77 -6.46
N ASP A 76 -3.14 10.85 -6.68
CA ASP A 76 -2.61 11.60 -7.82
C ASP A 76 -2.96 10.94 -9.17
N SER A 77 -2.69 11.65 -10.26
CA SER A 77 -3.02 11.18 -11.61
C SER A 77 -2.25 9.94 -12.05
N GLU A 78 -1.11 9.65 -11.43
CA GLU A 78 -0.27 8.49 -11.76
C GLU A 78 -0.87 7.24 -11.13
N LEU A 79 -1.15 7.26 -9.83
CA LEU A 79 -1.83 6.18 -9.13
C LEU A 79 -3.20 5.89 -9.74
N LEU A 80 -4.01 6.91 -10.05
CA LEU A 80 -5.31 6.71 -10.69
C LEU A 80 -5.18 5.95 -12.02
N ARG A 81 -4.16 6.29 -12.81
CA ARG A 81 -3.89 5.65 -14.11
C ARG A 81 -3.37 4.22 -13.95
N MET A 82 -2.48 3.99 -12.99
CA MET A 82 -1.97 2.66 -12.68
C MET A 82 -3.07 1.73 -12.19
N PHE A 83 -3.97 2.21 -11.33
CA PHE A 83 -5.11 1.42 -10.90
C PHE A 83 -6.02 1.10 -12.09
N GLY A 84 -6.34 2.08 -12.94
CA GLY A 84 -7.08 1.82 -14.18
C GLY A 84 -8.40 1.05 -13.97
N GLY A 85 -9.09 1.30 -12.86
CA GLY A 85 -10.31 0.60 -12.44
C GLY A 85 -10.09 -0.70 -11.65
N ARG A 86 -8.84 -1.10 -11.42
CA ARG A 86 -8.45 -2.19 -10.50
C ARG A 86 -8.27 -1.65 -9.08
N GLU A 87 -8.17 -2.57 -8.14
CA GLU A 87 -7.99 -2.26 -6.72
C GLU A 87 -6.60 -2.63 -6.19
N LEU A 88 -5.75 -3.29 -6.99
CA LEU A 88 -4.43 -3.76 -6.59
C LEU A 88 -3.36 -3.37 -7.63
N ILE A 89 -2.23 -2.86 -7.13
CA ILE A 89 -0.99 -2.64 -7.87
C ILE A 89 0.14 -3.35 -7.11
N VAL A 90 1.01 -4.05 -7.84
CA VAL A 90 2.26 -4.63 -7.31
C VAL A 90 3.44 -3.81 -7.85
N PHE A 91 4.40 -3.51 -6.97
CA PHE A 91 5.60 -2.72 -7.23
C PHE A 91 6.80 -3.65 -7.13
N GLU A 92 7.48 -3.86 -8.25
CA GLU A 92 8.59 -4.81 -8.35
C GLU A 92 9.95 -4.20 -7.98
#